data_AF-A0A1G0F8S2-F1
#
_entry.id   AF-A0A1G0F8S2-F1
#
_cell.length_a   1.000
_cell.length_b   1.000
_cell.length_c   1.000
_cell.angle_alpha   90.00
_cell.angle_beta   90.00
_cell.angle_gamma   90.00
#
_symmetry.space_group_name_H-M   'P 1'
#
loop_
_entity.id
_entity.type
_entity.pdbx_description
1 polymer ?
#
loop_
_entity_poly.entity_id
_entity_poly.type
_entity_poly.pdbx_seq_one_letter_code
_entity_poly.pdbx_strand_id
1 'polypeptide(L)'
;MLFKSLIKQSLRTIGYKIEKIDPLEESIPAGYNHSRFLPRVYRGSLDRYLYFKDMVEKVQNVEGDIVECGVSIGHGALLFTLFSDYIGKPRTYFGFDSFEGFPAPVEKDEITPITGKGFWANPPDTVLKVLHDGRLSNEVIRERIHLVKGWFDQTLPRYEGRIALLHLDCDLYESYKLSLEVLYDKVQPGGVIMFDEYGDTRWPGASKAIDEFFHDKPETVQPHAKCTWKYHVIKQA
;
A
#
# COMPACT_ATOMS: atom_id res chain seq x y z
N MET A 1 -45.76 24.71 12.42
CA MET A 1 -44.30 25.02 12.36
C MET A 1 -43.78 25.68 13.64
N LEU A 2 -44.51 26.60 14.28
CA LEU A 2 -44.10 27.23 15.55
C LEU A 2 -43.78 26.25 16.70
N PHE A 3 -44.61 25.21 16.89
CA PHE A 3 -44.48 24.28 18.02
C PHE A 3 -43.17 23.46 17.98
N LYS A 4 -42.77 22.99 16.79
CA LYS A 4 -41.50 22.26 16.60
C LYS A 4 -40.28 23.17 16.82
N SER A 5 -40.40 24.46 16.48
CA SER A 5 -39.35 25.44 16.71
C SER A 5 -39.14 25.70 18.20
N LEU A 6 -40.23 25.88 18.96
CA LEU A 6 -40.17 26.08 20.41
C LEU A 6 -39.50 24.89 21.12
N ILE A 7 -39.90 23.67 20.80
CA ILE A 7 -39.34 22.46 21.41
C ILE A 7 -37.83 22.35 21.14
N LYS A 8 -37.41 22.59 19.89
CA LYS A 8 -35.98 22.58 19.53
C LYS A 8 -35.18 23.65 20.26
N GLN A 9 -35.76 24.83 20.45
CA GLN A 9 -35.10 25.94 21.10
C GLN A 9 -34.96 25.69 22.61
N SER A 10 -36.02 25.24 23.28
CA SER A 10 -35.99 24.89 24.70
C SER A 10 -34.98 23.79 25.01
N LEU A 11 -34.94 22.74 24.18
CA LEU A 11 -34.00 21.62 24.37
C LEU A 11 -32.54 22.05 24.14
N ARG A 12 -32.27 22.98 23.21
CA ARG A 12 -30.94 23.56 23.04
C ARG A 12 -30.49 24.37 24.25
N THR A 13 -31.39 25.13 24.87
CA THR A 13 -31.07 25.95 26.06
C THR A 13 -30.65 25.11 27.26
N ILE A 14 -31.13 23.87 27.36
CA ILE A 14 -30.74 22.92 28.41
C ILE A 14 -29.65 21.93 27.96
N GLY A 15 -28.93 22.23 26.87
CA GLY A 15 -27.76 21.47 26.42
C GLY A 15 -28.03 20.30 25.47
N TYR A 16 -29.28 20.06 25.07
CA TYR A 16 -29.64 18.96 24.17
C TYR A 16 -29.79 19.42 22.71
N LYS A 17 -29.10 18.72 21.79
CA LYS A 17 -29.19 18.98 20.35
C LYS A 17 -30.14 17.96 19.70
N ILE A 18 -31.27 18.43 19.16
CA ILE A 18 -32.17 17.58 18.37
C ILE A 18 -31.70 17.58 16.92
N GLU A 19 -31.26 16.43 16.45
CA GLU A 19 -30.95 16.17 15.05
C GLU A 19 -31.98 15.21 14.46
N LYS A 20 -32.25 15.33 13.15
CA LYS A 20 -33.10 14.38 12.44
C LYS A 20 -32.16 13.27 11.98
N ILE A 21 -32.33 12.07 12.53
CA ILE A 21 -31.61 10.88 12.08
C ILE A 21 -32.35 10.35 10.85
N ASP A 22 -31.65 10.12 9.75
CA ASP A 22 -32.19 9.40 8.60
C ASP A 22 -32.23 7.90 8.96
N PRO A 23 -33.36 7.19 8.89
CA PRO A 23 -33.40 5.75 9.17
C PRO A 23 -32.40 4.93 8.34
N LEU A 24 -31.94 5.44 7.19
CA LEU A 24 -30.86 4.82 6.41
C LEU A 24 -29.46 4.97 7.04
N GLU A 25 -29.26 5.95 7.93
CA GLU A 25 -28.02 6.14 8.70
C GLU A 25 -27.83 5.07 9.78
N GLU A 26 -28.91 4.43 10.28
CA GLU A 26 -28.82 3.37 11.29
C GLU A 26 -28.33 2.02 10.73
N SER A 27 -28.50 1.78 9.42
CA SER A 27 -28.15 0.49 8.79
C SER A 27 -26.73 0.41 8.25
N ILE A 28 -26.01 1.54 8.23
CA ILE A 28 -24.67 1.65 7.67
C ILE A 28 -23.71 2.02 8.82
N PRO A 29 -22.65 1.23 9.08
CA PRO A 29 -21.70 1.54 10.15
C PRO A 29 -21.17 2.98 10.03
N ALA A 30 -21.07 3.70 11.14
CA ALA A 30 -20.69 5.12 11.19
C ALA A 30 -19.33 5.48 10.54
N GLY A 31 -18.51 4.47 10.18
CA GLY A 31 -17.26 4.63 9.44
C GLY A 31 -17.40 4.60 7.90
N TYR A 32 -18.57 4.30 7.36
CA TYR A 32 -18.79 4.18 5.91
C TYR A 32 -19.18 5.55 5.31
N ASN A 33 -18.52 5.94 4.23
CA ASN A 33 -18.81 7.21 3.56
C ASN A 33 -20.20 7.13 2.88
N HIS A 34 -21.14 8.00 3.28
CA HIS A 34 -22.52 8.09 2.77
C HIS A 34 -22.63 8.61 1.31
N SER A 35 -21.60 8.45 0.48
CA SER A 35 -21.73 8.82 -0.92
C SER A 35 -22.78 7.92 -1.57
N ARG A 36 -23.94 8.51 -1.92
CA ARG A 36 -25.02 7.85 -2.66
C ARG A 36 -24.60 7.38 -4.06
N PHE A 37 -23.41 7.77 -4.50
CA PHE A 37 -22.84 7.44 -5.79
C PHE A 37 -21.51 6.73 -5.61
N LEU A 38 -21.25 5.75 -6.48
CA LEU A 38 -19.91 5.20 -6.63
C LEU A 38 -18.94 6.33 -6.97
N PRO A 39 -17.70 6.29 -6.43
CA PRO A 39 -16.68 7.27 -6.81
C PRO A 39 -16.41 7.18 -8.30
N ARG A 40 -15.90 8.27 -8.88
CA ARG A 40 -15.38 8.22 -10.24
C ARG A 40 -14.16 7.29 -10.26
N VAL A 41 -14.21 6.26 -11.11
CA VAL A 41 -13.12 5.29 -11.25
C VAL A 41 -12.56 5.36 -12.68
N TYR A 42 -11.24 5.45 -12.79
CA TYR A 42 -10.51 5.33 -14.06
C TYR A 42 -10.08 3.89 -14.28
N ARG A 43 -10.00 3.44 -15.54
CA ARG A 43 -9.66 2.06 -15.88
C ARG A 43 -8.32 1.62 -15.26
N GLY A 44 -7.27 2.41 -15.44
CA GLY A 44 -5.94 2.09 -14.90
C GLY A 44 -5.93 2.02 -13.37
N SER A 45 -6.70 2.89 -12.69
CA SER A 45 -6.88 2.80 -11.25
C SER A 45 -7.56 1.48 -10.88
N LEU A 46 -8.71 1.16 -11.50
CA LEU A 46 -9.43 -0.09 -11.23
C LEU A 46 -8.54 -1.32 -11.42
N ASP A 47 -7.74 -1.36 -12.48
CA ASP A 47 -6.82 -2.46 -12.75
C ASP A 47 -5.75 -2.61 -11.63
N ARG A 48 -5.20 -1.50 -11.10
CA ARG A 48 -4.30 -1.54 -9.93
C ARG A 48 -5.00 -2.00 -8.65
N TYR A 49 -6.22 -1.50 -8.39
CA TYR A 49 -7.02 -1.93 -7.24
C TYR A 49 -7.27 -3.45 -7.27
N LEU A 50 -7.68 -3.97 -8.43
CA LEU A 50 -7.94 -5.40 -8.61
C LEU A 50 -6.65 -6.23 -8.53
N TYR A 51 -5.54 -5.72 -9.09
CA TYR A 51 -4.24 -6.36 -8.96
C TYR A 51 -3.82 -6.51 -7.49
N PHE A 52 -3.88 -5.44 -6.70
CA PHE A 52 -3.51 -5.48 -5.29
C PHE A 52 -4.42 -6.43 -4.50
N LYS A 53 -5.73 -6.36 -4.72
CA LYS A 53 -6.69 -7.28 -4.10
C LYS A 53 -6.36 -8.74 -4.45
N ASP A 54 -6.17 -9.05 -5.72
CA ASP A 54 -5.90 -10.41 -6.20
C ASP A 54 -4.58 -10.94 -5.58
N MET A 55 -3.56 -10.08 -5.37
CA MET A 55 -2.31 -10.48 -4.70
C MET A 55 -2.49 -10.75 -3.20
N VAL A 56 -3.27 -9.93 -2.49
CA VAL A 56 -3.59 -10.20 -1.07
C VAL A 56 -4.39 -11.49 -0.92
N GLU A 57 -5.32 -11.79 -1.84
CA GLU A 57 -6.08 -13.05 -1.82
C GLU A 57 -5.21 -14.27 -2.09
N LYS A 58 -4.21 -14.16 -2.98
CA LYS A 58 -3.27 -15.26 -3.27
C LYS A 58 -2.51 -15.72 -2.04
N VAL A 59 -2.19 -14.79 -1.14
CA VAL A 59 -1.40 -15.07 0.06
C VAL A 59 -2.27 -15.37 1.29
N GLN A 60 -3.59 -15.55 1.15
CA GLN A 60 -4.51 -15.73 2.30
C GLN A 60 -4.10 -16.86 3.26
N ASN A 61 -3.50 -17.94 2.73
CA ASN A 61 -3.05 -19.11 3.49
C ASN A 61 -1.55 -19.08 3.83
N VAL A 62 -0.87 -17.98 3.51
CA VAL A 62 0.56 -17.78 3.81
C VAL A 62 0.66 -16.92 5.06
N GLU A 63 1.43 -17.38 6.04
CA GLU A 63 1.67 -16.59 7.26
C GLU A 63 2.71 -15.49 7.00
N GLY A 64 2.57 -14.34 7.65
CA GLY A 64 3.51 -13.22 7.53
C GLY A 64 2.86 -11.87 7.24
N ASP A 65 3.71 -10.86 7.19
CA ASP A 65 3.35 -9.45 7.03
C ASP A 65 3.17 -9.09 5.55
N ILE A 66 2.63 -7.89 5.33
CA ILE A 66 2.74 -7.19 4.05
C ILE A 66 3.90 -6.19 4.19
N VAL A 67 4.86 -6.25 3.27
CA VAL A 67 6.02 -5.37 3.24
C VAL A 67 6.03 -4.59 1.93
N GLU A 68 6.18 -3.28 2.00
CA GLU A 68 6.32 -2.38 0.83
C GLU A 68 7.65 -1.64 0.90
N CYS A 69 8.38 -1.62 -0.22
CA CYS A 69 9.59 -0.82 -0.41
C CYS A 69 9.28 0.30 -1.41
N GLY A 70 9.24 1.54 -0.91
CA GLY A 70 8.74 2.71 -1.63
C GLY A 70 7.26 2.95 -1.34
N VAL A 71 7.00 3.81 -0.36
CA VAL A 71 5.66 4.08 0.19
C VAL A 71 5.08 5.37 -0.38
N SER A 72 5.93 6.37 -0.63
CA SER A 72 5.54 7.69 -1.12
C SER A 72 4.40 8.29 -0.26
N ILE A 73 3.24 8.55 -0.85
CA ILE A 73 2.08 9.11 -0.17
C ILE A 73 1.22 8.07 0.58
N GLY A 74 1.51 6.77 0.47
CA GLY A 74 0.88 5.73 1.30
C GLY A 74 -0.42 5.16 0.78
N HIS A 75 -0.70 5.24 -0.53
CA HIS A 75 -1.86 4.56 -1.11
C HIS A 75 -1.73 3.03 -1.01
N GLY A 76 -0.52 2.47 -1.19
CA GLY A 76 -0.24 1.05 -0.99
C GLY A 76 -0.60 0.61 0.43
N ALA A 77 -0.01 1.28 1.43
CA ALA A 77 -0.34 1.09 2.85
C ALA A 77 -1.85 1.04 3.14
N LEU A 78 -2.62 2.02 2.63
CA LEU A 78 -4.07 2.04 2.81
C LEU A 78 -4.76 0.84 2.16
N LEU A 79 -4.46 0.57 0.89
CA LEU A 79 -5.16 -0.47 0.13
C LEU A 79 -4.84 -1.88 0.63
N PHE A 80 -3.57 -2.18 0.92
CA PHE A 80 -3.19 -3.47 1.47
C PHE A 80 -3.86 -3.73 2.82
N THR A 81 -3.93 -2.71 3.68
CA THR A 81 -4.62 -2.81 4.97
C THR A 81 -6.11 -3.12 4.76
N LEU A 82 -6.80 -2.31 3.95
CA LEU A 82 -8.23 -2.48 3.68
C LEU A 82 -8.55 -3.82 3.01
N PHE A 83 -7.73 -4.27 2.06
CA PHE A 83 -7.94 -5.57 1.41
C PHE A 83 -7.70 -6.74 2.35
N SER A 84 -6.65 -6.68 3.19
CA SER A 84 -6.40 -7.74 4.18
C SER A 84 -7.56 -7.87 5.17
N ASP A 85 -8.15 -6.75 5.59
CA ASP A 85 -9.33 -6.72 6.44
C ASP A 85 -10.55 -7.26 5.70
N TYR A 86 -10.77 -6.83 4.45
CA TYR A 86 -11.89 -7.27 3.62
C TYR A 86 -11.90 -8.79 3.35
N ILE A 87 -10.73 -9.38 3.14
CA ILE A 87 -10.55 -10.82 2.92
C ILE A 87 -10.68 -11.61 4.23
N GLY A 88 -10.72 -10.94 5.38
CA GLY A 88 -10.87 -11.57 6.70
C GLY A 88 -9.56 -12.11 7.27
N LYS A 89 -8.40 -11.67 6.75
CA LYS A 89 -7.06 -12.00 7.26
C LYS A 89 -6.27 -10.70 7.44
N PRO A 90 -6.57 -9.89 8.48
CA PRO A 90 -5.80 -8.68 8.78
C PRO A 90 -4.32 -9.01 8.94
N ARG A 91 -3.46 -8.18 8.36
CA ARG A 91 -2.00 -8.31 8.46
C ARG A 91 -1.38 -7.04 9.01
N THR A 92 -0.20 -7.19 9.59
CA THR A 92 0.69 -6.07 9.85
C THR A 92 1.32 -5.63 8.54
N TYR A 93 1.41 -4.32 8.35
CA TYR A 93 2.00 -3.66 7.21
C TYR A 93 3.30 -2.97 7.64
N PHE A 94 4.38 -3.22 6.91
CA PHE A 94 5.65 -2.50 7.04
C PHE A 94 5.93 -1.74 5.74
N GLY A 95 6.06 -0.42 5.84
CA GLY A 95 6.43 0.43 4.73
C GLY A 95 7.81 1.02 4.93
N PHE A 96 8.75 0.70 4.05
CA PHE A 96 10.11 1.23 4.06
C PHE A 96 10.23 2.32 3.00
N ASP A 97 10.67 3.51 3.42
CA ASP A 97 10.89 4.64 2.50
C ASP A 97 11.90 5.61 3.12
N SER A 98 12.67 6.30 2.28
CA SER A 98 13.53 7.40 2.74
C SER A 98 12.68 8.56 3.26
N PHE A 99 11.49 8.74 2.69
CA PHE A 99 10.62 9.93 2.79
C PHE A 99 11.34 11.22 2.39
N GLU A 100 12.47 11.08 1.68
CA GLU A 100 13.39 12.14 1.27
C GLU A 100 13.61 12.12 -0.27
N GLY A 101 12.82 11.30 -0.97
CA GLY A 101 12.90 11.09 -2.42
C GLY A 101 13.95 10.05 -2.80
N PHE A 102 14.36 10.06 -4.05
CA PHE A 102 15.29 9.06 -4.58
C PHE A 102 16.75 9.25 -4.14
N PRO A 103 17.51 8.15 -4.00
CA PRO A 103 18.96 8.22 -4.06
C PRO A 103 19.42 8.60 -5.48
N ALA A 104 20.72 8.86 -5.66
CA ALA A 104 21.25 9.10 -7.00
C ALA A 104 21.14 7.83 -7.87
N PRO A 105 20.65 7.93 -9.11
CA PRO A 105 20.63 6.79 -10.03
C PRO A 105 22.05 6.38 -10.42
N VAL A 106 22.20 5.11 -10.82
CA VAL A 106 23.46 4.51 -11.27
C VAL A 106 23.45 4.31 -12.80
N GLU A 107 24.60 3.95 -13.37
CA GLU A 107 24.72 3.68 -14.82
C GLU A 107 23.70 2.65 -15.32
N LYS A 108 23.40 1.62 -14.51
CA LYS A 108 22.43 0.58 -14.87
C LYS A 108 21.00 1.08 -15.01
N ASP A 109 20.67 2.23 -14.42
CA ASP A 109 19.33 2.82 -14.56
C ASP A 109 19.10 3.39 -15.97
N GLU A 110 20.17 3.68 -16.74
CA GLU A 110 20.16 4.26 -18.09
C GLU A 110 19.38 5.57 -18.24
N ILE A 111 18.05 5.49 -18.15
CA ILE A 111 17.12 6.61 -18.22
C ILE A 111 16.23 6.60 -16.98
N THR A 112 15.98 7.79 -16.44
CA THR A 112 15.04 7.98 -15.34
C THR A 112 14.29 9.30 -15.51
N PRO A 113 13.04 9.41 -15.02
CA PRO A 113 12.31 10.67 -14.93
C PRO A 113 12.77 11.55 -13.76
N ILE A 114 13.79 11.15 -13.00
CA ILE A 114 14.27 11.90 -11.82
C ILE A 114 14.96 13.18 -12.29
N THR A 115 14.42 14.32 -11.87
CA THR A 115 14.89 15.65 -12.34
C THR A 115 15.67 16.44 -11.29
N GLY A 116 15.78 15.95 -10.05
CA GLY A 116 16.52 16.63 -9.00
C GLY A 116 16.42 16.01 -7.62
N LYS A 117 17.10 16.64 -6.66
CA LYS A 117 17.11 16.20 -5.25
C LYS A 117 15.71 16.35 -4.64
N GLY A 118 15.28 15.33 -3.89
CA GLY A 118 13.97 15.33 -3.24
C GLY A 118 12.80 15.10 -4.19
N PHE A 119 13.05 14.67 -5.42
CA PHE A 119 11.98 14.26 -6.34
C PHE A 119 11.16 13.13 -5.69
N TRP A 120 9.85 13.35 -5.56
CA TRP A 120 8.90 12.50 -4.80
C TRP A 120 9.18 12.32 -3.30
N ALA A 121 9.91 13.25 -2.68
CA ALA A 121 9.97 13.32 -1.22
C ALA A 121 8.59 13.63 -0.63
N ASN A 122 8.07 12.71 0.19
CA ASN A 122 6.83 12.88 0.94
C ASN A 122 7.12 12.52 2.39
N PRO A 123 6.80 13.36 3.39
CA PRO A 123 7.02 13.00 4.79
C PRO A 123 6.02 11.92 5.26
N PRO A 124 6.34 11.15 6.33
CA PRO A 124 5.43 10.14 6.88
C PRO A 124 4.03 10.68 7.26
N ASP A 125 3.93 11.96 7.63
CA ASP A 125 2.65 12.61 7.93
C ASP A 125 1.67 12.59 6.74
N THR A 126 2.17 12.60 5.50
CA THR A 126 1.34 12.47 4.30
C THR A 126 0.68 11.09 4.25
N VAL A 127 1.39 10.03 4.63
CA VAL A 127 0.85 8.67 4.74
C VAL A 127 -0.24 8.62 5.81
N LEU A 128 0.03 9.17 7.00
CA LEU A 128 -0.96 9.22 8.09
C LEU A 128 -2.25 9.92 7.66
N LYS A 129 -2.14 11.02 6.92
CA LYS A 129 -3.30 11.71 6.35
C LYS A 129 -4.09 10.80 5.40
N VAL A 130 -3.43 10.08 4.49
CA VAL A 130 -4.09 9.13 3.58
C VAL A 130 -4.80 8.01 4.34
N LEU A 131 -4.17 7.46 5.39
CA LEU A 131 -4.77 6.41 6.22
C LEU A 131 -6.02 6.92 6.97
N HIS A 132 -5.99 8.14 7.52
CA HIS A 132 -7.14 8.77 8.17
C HIS A 132 -8.25 9.14 7.18
N ASP A 133 -7.90 9.67 6.00
CA ASP A 133 -8.85 9.97 4.93
C ASP A 133 -9.54 8.69 4.44
N GLY A 134 -8.79 7.57 4.43
CA GLY A 134 -9.28 6.21 4.21
C GLY A 134 -10.03 5.57 5.38
N ARG A 135 -10.25 6.32 6.47
CA ARG A 135 -11.03 5.92 7.65
C ARG A 135 -10.47 4.74 8.45
N LEU A 136 -9.17 4.51 8.41
CA LEU A 136 -8.54 3.60 9.36
C LEU A 136 -8.57 4.19 10.77
N SER A 137 -8.89 3.37 11.76
CA SER A 137 -8.92 3.79 13.16
C SER A 137 -7.50 4.03 13.70
N ASN A 138 -7.37 4.89 14.71
CA ASN A 138 -6.08 5.12 15.37
C ASN A 138 -5.49 3.84 15.99
N GLU A 139 -6.35 2.90 16.40
CA GLU A 139 -5.95 1.59 16.90
C GLU A 139 -5.29 0.75 15.80
N VAL A 140 -5.96 0.62 14.66
CA VAL A 140 -5.40 -0.08 13.49
C VAL A 140 -4.08 0.53 13.04
N ILE A 141 -4.01 1.86 12.93
CA ILE A 141 -2.80 2.56 12.51
C ILE A 141 -1.65 2.28 13.49
N ARG A 142 -1.89 2.39 14.79
CA ARG A 142 -0.86 2.18 15.82
C ARG A 142 -0.36 0.73 15.89
N GLU A 143 -1.26 -0.23 15.71
CA GLU A 143 -0.97 -1.64 16.00
C GLU A 143 -0.53 -2.44 14.77
N ARG A 144 -0.92 -2.01 13.57
CA ARG A 144 -0.66 -2.76 12.34
C ARG A 144 0.14 -2.01 11.30
N ILE A 145 0.36 -0.71 11.42
CA ILE A 145 1.08 0.07 10.40
C ILE A 145 2.42 0.54 10.96
N HIS A 146 3.50 0.04 10.38
CA HIS A 146 4.87 0.42 10.74
C HIS A 146 5.54 1.12 9.56
N LEU A 147 5.67 2.45 9.65
CA LEU A 147 6.42 3.24 8.69
C LEU A 147 7.87 3.36 9.17
N VAL A 148 8.80 2.82 8.39
CA VAL A 148 10.23 2.81 8.69
C VAL A 148 10.91 3.83 7.81
N LYS A 149 11.19 5.00 8.39
CA LYS A 149 11.93 6.07 7.70
C LYS A 149 13.42 5.75 7.64
N GLY A 150 13.99 5.77 6.43
CA GLY A 150 15.42 5.75 6.19
C GLY A 150 15.78 5.07 4.86
N TRP A 151 17.06 5.14 4.50
CA TRP A 151 17.56 4.46 3.31
C TRP A 151 17.55 2.94 3.51
N PHE A 152 17.35 2.20 2.41
CA PHE A 152 17.14 0.75 2.48
C PHE A 152 18.33 -0.01 3.06
N ASP A 153 19.56 0.41 2.77
CA ASP A 153 20.81 -0.15 3.30
C ASP A 153 20.88 -0.07 4.84
N GLN A 154 20.23 0.92 5.42
CA GLN A 154 20.19 1.14 6.86
C GLN A 154 18.99 0.47 7.53
N THR A 155 17.89 0.27 6.80
CA THR A 155 16.57 -0.07 7.37
C THR A 155 16.13 -1.50 7.10
N LEU A 156 16.26 -2.00 5.86
CA LEU A 156 15.82 -3.35 5.50
C LEU A 156 16.52 -4.45 6.30
N PRO A 157 17.85 -4.39 6.58
CA PRO A 157 18.52 -5.42 7.37
C PRO A 157 18.01 -5.57 8.80
N ARG A 158 17.21 -4.62 9.31
CA ARG A 158 16.65 -4.65 10.68
C ARG A 158 15.29 -5.33 10.75
N TYR A 159 14.70 -5.69 9.60
CA TYR A 159 13.41 -6.37 9.56
C TYR A 159 13.59 -7.87 9.85
N GLU A 160 13.02 -8.35 10.96
CA GLU A 160 13.15 -9.74 11.44
C GLU A 160 11.86 -10.57 11.25
N GLY A 161 10.86 -10.02 10.55
CA GLY A 161 9.58 -10.68 10.33
C GLY A 161 9.59 -11.72 9.21
N ARG A 162 8.42 -12.31 8.97
CA ARG A 162 8.14 -13.21 7.85
C ARG A 162 7.20 -12.49 6.89
N ILE A 163 7.42 -12.63 5.59
CA ILE A 163 6.67 -11.87 4.59
C ILE A 163 5.72 -12.81 3.85
N ALA A 164 4.44 -12.49 3.87
CA ALA A 164 3.45 -13.15 3.01
C ALA A 164 3.38 -12.44 1.65
N LEU A 165 3.45 -11.10 1.65
CA LEU A 165 3.40 -10.27 0.45
C LEU A 165 4.49 -9.20 0.49
N LEU A 166 5.39 -9.21 -0.51
CA LEU A 166 6.40 -8.19 -0.71
C LEU A 166 6.04 -7.35 -1.94
N HIS A 167 5.84 -6.05 -1.77
CA HIS A 167 5.62 -5.09 -2.84
C HIS A 167 6.87 -4.23 -3.05
N LEU A 168 7.50 -4.36 -4.21
CA LEU A 168 8.63 -3.52 -4.60
C LEU A 168 8.15 -2.46 -5.60
N ASP A 169 8.23 -1.20 -5.17
CA ASP A 169 7.82 0.03 -5.89
C ASP A 169 8.89 1.09 -5.62
N CYS A 170 10.13 0.78 -6.01
CA CYS A 170 11.32 1.54 -5.61
C CYS A 170 12.21 1.99 -6.77
N ASP A 171 11.71 1.77 -7.99
CA ASP A 171 12.16 2.27 -9.29
C ASP A 171 13.60 1.97 -9.74
N LEU A 172 14.60 2.24 -8.90
CA LEU A 172 16.02 2.21 -9.24
C LEU A 172 16.64 0.83 -9.06
N TYR A 173 17.64 0.54 -9.89
CA TYR A 173 18.38 -0.72 -9.92
C TYR A 173 18.92 -1.13 -8.54
N GLU A 174 19.66 -0.25 -7.86
CA GLU A 174 20.26 -0.57 -6.55
C GLU A 174 19.20 -0.76 -5.46
N SER A 175 18.11 0.00 -5.52
CA SER A 175 16.97 -0.15 -4.59
C SER A 175 16.32 -1.53 -4.74
N TYR A 176 16.06 -1.96 -5.97
CA TYR A 176 15.50 -3.27 -6.27
C TYR A 176 16.45 -4.40 -5.87
N LYS A 177 17.71 -4.30 -6.29
CA LYS A 177 18.74 -5.31 -6.00
C LYS A 177 18.87 -5.53 -4.50
N LEU A 178 19.07 -4.46 -3.74
CA LEU A 178 19.22 -4.55 -2.29
C LEU A 178 17.95 -5.09 -1.62
N SER A 179 16.77 -4.65 -2.05
CA SER A 179 15.51 -5.13 -1.48
C SER A 179 15.32 -6.62 -1.70
N LEU A 180 15.63 -7.13 -2.90
CA LEU A 180 15.59 -8.55 -3.22
C LEU A 180 16.63 -9.33 -2.41
N GLU A 181 17.89 -8.89 -2.37
CA GLU A 181 18.97 -9.55 -1.62
C GLU A 181 18.65 -9.68 -0.12
N VAL A 182 17.99 -8.68 0.48
CA VAL A 182 17.72 -8.65 1.93
C VAL A 182 16.39 -9.33 2.30
N LEU A 183 15.35 -9.16 1.47
CA LEU A 183 13.98 -9.55 1.85
C LEU A 183 13.51 -10.86 1.21
N TYR A 184 14.11 -11.33 0.11
CA TYR A 184 13.64 -12.52 -0.61
C TYR A 184 13.54 -13.77 0.28
N ASP A 185 14.56 -14.04 1.11
CA ASP A 185 14.57 -15.19 2.00
C ASP A 185 13.57 -15.09 3.16
N LYS A 186 13.05 -13.89 3.43
CA LYS A 186 12.02 -13.65 4.45
C LYS A 186 10.62 -13.90 3.88
N VAL A 187 10.47 -13.91 2.56
CA VAL A 187 9.21 -14.29 1.89
C VAL A 187 8.96 -15.77 2.08
N GLN A 188 7.83 -16.10 2.68
CA GLN A 188 7.47 -17.49 2.96
C GLN A 188 7.15 -18.24 1.65
N PRO A 189 7.35 -19.57 1.60
CA PRO A 189 6.86 -20.39 0.50
C PRO A 189 5.36 -20.17 0.24
N GLY A 190 4.99 -20.00 -1.03
CA GLY A 190 3.65 -19.58 -1.45
C GLY A 190 3.37 -18.08 -1.34
N GLY A 191 4.26 -17.33 -0.68
CA GLY A 191 4.23 -15.86 -0.63
C GLY A 191 4.46 -15.24 -2.00
N VAL A 192 4.09 -13.98 -2.13
CA VAL A 192 4.12 -13.27 -3.41
C VAL A 192 5.10 -12.09 -3.32
N ILE A 193 5.89 -11.91 -4.38
CA ILE A 193 6.72 -10.73 -4.61
C ILE A 193 6.14 -10.00 -5.83
N MET A 194 5.73 -8.76 -5.64
CA MET A 194 5.13 -7.89 -6.66
C MET A 194 6.15 -6.87 -7.13
N PHE A 195 6.17 -6.58 -8.44
CA PHE A 195 7.06 -5.59 -9.05
C PHE A 195 6.24 -4.48 -9.73
N ASP A 196 6.45 -3.24 -9.31
CA ASP A 196 5.70 -2.11 -9.86
C ASP A 196 6.28 -1.63 -11.21
N GLU A 197 7.61 -1.73 -11.39
CA GLU A 197 8.34 -1.20 -12.55
C GLU A 197 8.84 -2.25 -13.57
N TYR A 198 8.55 -3.54 -13.39
CA TYR A 198 9.02 -4.56 -14.34
C TYR A 198 8.41 -4.36 -15.74
N GLY A 199 9.27 -4.24 -16.75
CA GLY A 199 8.90 -3.93 -18.12
C GLY A 199 8.56 -2.46 -18.38
N ASP A 200 8.73 -1.56 -17.41
CA ASP A 200 8.53 -0.13 -17.60
C ASP A 200 9.76 0.51 -18.23
N THR A 201 9.62 1.03 -19.45
CA THR A 201 10.72 1.68 -20.17
C THR A 201 11.25 2.93 -19.48
N ARG A 202 10.52 3.51 -18.52
CA ARG A 202 10.98 4.67 -17.74
C ARG A 202 11.97 4.28 -16.64
N TRP A 203 12.02 3.00 -16.29
CA TRP A 203 12.77 2.44 -15.17
C TRP A 203 13.46 1.13 -15.57
N PRO A 204 14.32 1.13 -16.60
CA PRO A 204 14.93 -0.11 -17.09
C PRO A 204 15.86 -0.74 -16.04
N GLY A 205 16.39 0.05 -15.10
CA GLY A 205 17.17 -0.44 -13.96
C GLY A 205 16.42 -1.46 -13.10
N ALA A 206 15.13 -1.25 -12.81
CA ALA A 206 14.30 -2.20 -12.08
C ALA A 206 14.24 -3.56 -12.76
N SER A 207 13.96 -3.57 -14.07
CA SER A 207 13.84 -4.82 -14.84
C SER A 207 15.15 -5.61 -14.85
N LYS A 208 16.29 -4.93 -15.00
CA LYS A 208 17.61 -5.57 -14.93
C LYS A 208 17.88 -6.18 -13.57
N ALA A 209 17.62 -5.46 -12.48
CA ALA A 209 17.84 -5.98 -11.12
C ALA A 209 17.00 -7.23 -10.86
N ILE A 210 15.74 -7.23 -11.31
CA ILE A 210 14.83 -8.37 -11.21
C ILE A 210 15.36 -9.55 -12.05
N ASP A 211 15.67 -9.33 -13.32
CA ASP A 211 16.15 -10.39 -14.22
C ASP A 211 17.47 -11.00 -13.73
N GLU A 212 18.42 -10.18 -13.27
CA GLU A 212 19.69 -10.63 -12.70
C GLU A 212 19.47 -11.47 -11.43
N PHE A 213 18.56 -11.06 -10.55
CA PHE A 213 18.29 -11.76 -9.30
C PHE A 213 17.59 -13.11 -9.50
N PHE A 214 16.64 -13.18 -10.45
CA PHE A 214 15.85 -14.39 -10.71
C PHE A 214 16.46 -15.32 -11.77
N HIS A 215 17.54 -14.92 -12.45
CA HIS A 215 18.21 -15.73 -13.49
C HIS A 215 18.49 -17.18 -13.04
N ASP A 216 18.99 -17.36 -11.81
CA ASP A 216 19.42 -18.66 -11.27
C ASP A 216 18.42 -19.25 -10.26
N LYS A 217 17.21 -18.69 -10.20
CA LYS A 217 16.15 -19.09 -9.27
C LYS A 217 15.13 -20.00 -9.96
N PRO A 218 14.47 -20.91 -9.21
CA PRO A 218 13.45 -21.77 -9.79
C PRO A 218 12.14 -21.02 -10.09
N GLU A 219 11.94 -19.84 -9.52
CA GLU A 219 10.79 -19.00 -9.80
C GLU A 219 10.89 -18.27 -11.15
N THR A 220 9.73 -18.02 -11.76
CA THR A 220 9.62 -17.23 -12.99
C THR A 220 8.78 -15.99 -12.74
N VAL A 221 9.27 -14.84 -13.21
CA VAL A 221 8.51 -13.58 -13.22
C VAL A 221 7.37 -13.72 -14.23
N GLN A 222 6.13 -13.51 -13.77
CA GLN A 222 4.94 -13.71 -14.58
C GLN A 222 4.00 -12.50 -14.54
N PRO A 223 3.33 -12.18 -15.67
CA PRO A 223 2.34 -11.12 -15.70
C PRO A 223 1.10 -11.51 -14.88
N HIS A 224 0.42 -10.51 -14.34
CA HIS A 224 -0.89 -10.71 -13.73
C HIS A 224 -1.93 -11.06 -14.81
N ALA A 225 -2.77 -12.07 -14.55
CA ALA A 225 -3.69 -12.64 -15.55
C ALA A 225 -4.69 -11.63 -16.15
N LYS A 226 -5.06 -10.59 -15.40
CA LYS A 226 -6.01 -9.54 -15.85
C LYS A 226 -5.36 -8.17 -16.05
N CYS A 227 -4.32 -7.88 -15.28
CA CYS A 227 -3.59 -6.62 -15.30
C CYS A 227 -2.22 -6.89 -15.92
N THR A 228 -2.21 -7.21 -17.22
CA THR A 228 -1.07 -7.86 -17.90
C THR A 228 0.21 -7.02 -17.97
N TRP A 229 0.14 -5.76 -17.53
CA TRP A 229 1.27 -4.83 -17.41
C TRP A 229 1.85 -4.78 -15.98
N LYS A 230 1.36 -5.62 -15.06
CA LYS A 230 1.91 -5.82 -13.72
C LYS A 230 2.43 -7.23 -13.57
N TYR A 231 3.51 -7.39 -12.81
CA TYR A 231 4.26 -8.64 -12.72
C TYR A 231 4.51 -9.03 -11.27
N HIS A 232 4.62 -10.33 -11.06
CA HIS A 232 4.89 -10.89 -9.74
C HIS A 232 5.62 -12.23 -9.86
N VAL A 233 6.16 -12.69 -8.75
CA VAL A 233 6.69 -14.04 -8.51
C VAL A 233 5.92 -14.66 -7.35
N ILE A 234 5.70 -15.97 -7.41
CA ILE A 234 5.25 -16.77 -6.26
C ILE A 234 6.47 -17.55 -5.75
N LYS A 235 6.86 -17.31 -4.49
CA LYS A 235 8.00 -17.94 -3.84
C LYS A 235 7.80 -19.45 -3.75
N GLN A 236 8.75 -20.22 -4.29
CA GLN A 236 8.76 -21.67 -4.17
C GLN A 236 9.39 -22.10 -2.83
N ALA A 237 9.23 -23.38 -2.50
CA ALA A 237 9.77 -24.00 -1.28
C ALA A 237 11.30 -24.05 -1.26
#